data_AF-A0A348B6I3-F1
#
_entry.id   AF-A0A348B6I3-F1
#
_cell.length_a   1.000
_cell.length_b   1.000
_cell.length_c   1.000
_cell.angle_alpha   90.00
_cell.angle_beta   90.00
_cell.angle_gamma   90.00
#
_symmetry.space_group_name_H-M   'P 1'
#
loop_
_entity.id
_entity.type
_entity.pdbx_description
1 polymer ?
#
loop_
_entity_poly.entity_id
_entity_poly.type
_entity_poly.pdbx_seq_one_letter_code
_entity_poly.pdbx_strand_id
1 'polypeptide(L)'
;MGLGVMGWPIAANLASAGKLSYVANRTQSKAREFATTFKVEALEMRELAAESDVVITMLSDDSAVRDFVRSVLAYLKGKILVDMSTISPSLSIQLAEEVRGLEELCTMLLS
;
A
#
# COMPACT_ATOMS: atom_id res chain seq x y z
N MET A 1 -0.21 3.58 -1.34
CA MET A 1 -1.28 3.60 -0.31
C MET A 1 -0.79 4.34 0.91
N GLY A 2 -1.53 5.34 1.37
CA GLY A 2 -1.08 6.20 2.47
C GLY A 2 -0.36 7.43 1.94
N LEU A 3 -0.99 8.59 2.12
CA LEU A 3 -0.50 9.88 1.61
C LEU A 3 -0.18 10.81 2.79
N GLY A 4 0.50 10.28 3.82
CA GLY A 4 0.98 11.05 4.96
C GLY A 4 2.17 11.95 4.62
N VAL A 5 2.85 12.48 5.66
CA VAL A 5 4.05 13.32 5.49
C VAL A 5 5.13 12.60 4.68
N MET A 6 5.34 11.31 4.93
CA MET A 6 6.31 10.49 4.18
C MET A 6 5.74 9.88 2.90
N GLY A 7 4.48 9.42 2.93
CA GLY A 7 3.88 8.74 1.77
C GLY A 7 3.68 9.66 0.56
N TRP A 8 3.35 10.94 0.78
CA TRP A 8 3.15 11.91 -0.28
C TRP A 8 4.39 12.12 -1.18
N PRO A 9 5.58 12.50 -0.66
CA PRO A 9 6.76 12.70 -1.51
C PRO A 9 7.22 11.42 -2.20
N ILE A 10 7.08 10.25 -1.56
CA ILE A 10 7.41 8.96 -2.19
C ILE A 10 6.49 8.70 -3.38
N ALA A 11 5.17 8.84 -3.20
CA ALA A 11 4.21 8.69 -4.29
C ALA A 11 4.44 9.74 -5.39
N ALA A 12 4.75 10.99 -5.04
CA ALA A 12 5.03 12.06 -6.01
C ALA A 12 6.23 11.72 -6.90
N ASN A 13 7.29 11.16 -6.32
CA ASN A 13 8.46 10.71 -7.07
C ASN A 13 8.12 9.56 -8.02
N LEU A 14 7.32 8.59 -7.57
CA LEU A 14 6.88 7.47 -8.42
C LEU A 14 5.99 7.95 -9.57
N ALA A 15 5.06 8.88 -9.30
CA ALA A 15 4.21 9.46 -10.32
C ALA A 15 5.01 10.27 -11.34
N SER A 16 5.95 11.10 -10.88
CA SER A 16 6.84 11.89 -11.75
C SER A 16 7.72 11.00 -12.65
N ALA A 17 8.04 9.80 -12.19
CA ALA A 17 8.76 8.79 -12.97
C ALA A 17 7.86 7.97 -13.91
N GLY A 18 6.55 8.22 -13.94
CA GLY A 18 5.57 7.45 -14.74
C GLY A 18 5.34 6.03 -14.25
N LYS A 19 5.60 5.76 -12.95
CA LYS A 19 5.53 4.42 -12.33
C LYS A 19 4.37 4.26 -11.35
N LEU A 20 3.49 5.25 -11.23
CA LEU A 20 2.35 5.23 -10.31
C LEU A 20 1.05 5.38 -11.10
N SER A 21 0.17 4.40 -11.00
CA SER A 21 -1.15 4.43 -11.64
C SER A 21 -2.26 4.82 -10.65
N TYR A 22 -2.17 4.29 -9.42
CA TYR A 22 -3.25 4.38 -8.43
C TYR A 22 -2.75 4.90 -7.08
N VAL A 23 -3.58 5.68 -6.41
CA VAL A 23 -3.41 6.09 -5.02
C VAL A 23 -4.69 5.88 -4.23
N ALA A 24 -4.53 5.56 -2.95
CA ALA A 24 -5.62 5.66 -1.98
C ALA A 24 -5.08 6.09 -0.62
N ASN A 25 -5.97 6.65 0.18
CA ASN A 25 -5.68 7.16 1.51
C ASN A 25 -6.95 7.09 2.37
N ARG A 26 -6.82 6.89 3.68
CA ARG A 26 -7.97 6.83 4.61
C ARG A 26 -8.91 8.03 4.46
N THR A 27 -8.33 9.21 4.25
CA THR A 27 -9.08 10.42 3.90
C THR A 27 -9.12 10.57 2.39
N GLN A 28 -10.25 10.23 1.77
CA GLN A 28 -10.38 10.13 0.31
C GLN A 28 -10.18 11.47 -0.43
N SER A 29 -10.50 12.60 0.21
CA SER A 29 -10.21 13.92 -0.39
C SER A 29 -8.71 14.12 -0.65
N LYS A 30 -7.84 13.59 0.21
CA LYS A 30 -6.39 13.67 0.04
C LYS A 30 -5.88 12.81 -1.13
N ALA A 31 -6.50 11.65 -1.35
CA ALA A 31 -6.21 10.82 -2.52
C ALA A 31 -6.62 11.55 -3.81
N ARG A 32 -7.81 12.16 -3.84
CA ARG A 32 -8.28 12.94 -4.99
C ARG A 32 -7.41 14.16 -5.30
N GLU A 33 -6.94 14.86 -4.26
CA GLU A 33 -6.02 15.99 -4.40
C GLU A 33 -4.70 15.55 -5.05
N PHE A 34 -4.12 14.46 -4.55
CA PHE A 34 -2.90 13.89 -5.12
C PHE A 34 -3.11 13.46 -6.58
N ALA A 35 -4.18 12.70 -6.84
CA ALA A 35 -4.55 12.21 -8.16
C ALA A 35 -4.67 13.35 -9.18
N THR A 36 -5.34 14.44 -8.81
CA THR A 36 -5.47 15.64 -9.65
C THR A 36 -4.11 16.27 -9.94
N THR A 37 -3.26 16.37 -8.91
CA THR A 37 -1.94 17.03 -9.01
C THR A 37 -0.99 16.26 -9.91
N PHE A 38 -0.94 14.93 -9.78
CA PHE A 38 0.03 14.07 -10.46
C PHE A 38 -0.54 13.29 -11.65
N LYS A 39 -1.82 13.53 -12.00
CA LYS A 39 -2.55 12.87 -13.10
C LYS A 39 -2.54 11.35 -12.98
N VAL A 40 -2.77 10.87 -11.76
CA VAL A 40 -2.98 9.45 -11.45
C VAL A 40 -4.41 9.24 -10.97
N GLU A 41 -4.84 8.00 -10.75
CA GLU A 41 -6.20 7.70 -10.33
C GLU A 41 -6.31 7.50 -8.80
N ALA A 42 -7.37 8.04 -8.20
CA ALA A 42 -7.69 7.85 -6.79
C ALA A 42 -8.76 6.77 -6.66
N LEU A 43 -8.41 5.63 -6.05
CA LEU A 43 -9.30 4.49 -5.84
C LEU A 43 -9.64 4.32 -4.36
N GLU A 44 -10.57 3.41 -4.07
CA GLU A 44 -10.74 2.88 -2.73
C GLU A 44 -9.65 1.85 -2.41
N MET A 45 -9.35 1.64 -1.12
CA MET A 45 -8.23 0.79 -0.68
C MET A 45 -8.28 -0.65 -1.23
N ARG A 46 -9.48 -1.25 -1.27
CA ARG A 46 -9.68 -2.63 -1.75
C ARG A 46 -9.52 -2.71 -3.26
N GLU A 47 -10.04 -1.72 -3.97
CA GLU A 47 -9.97 -1.63 -5.43
C GLU A 47 -8.53 -1.44 -5.88
N LEU A 48 -7.77 -0.54 -5.23
CA LEU A 48 -6.34 -0.37 -5.50
C LEU A 48 -5.58 -1.70 -5.33
N ALA A 49 -5.86 -2.46 -4.27
CA ALA A 49 -5.20 -3.75 -4.06
C ALA A 49 -5.56 -4.80 -5.12
N ALA A 50 -6.79 -4.76 -5.66
CA ALA A 50 -7.22 -5.64 -6.73
C ALA A 50 -6.55 -5.29 -8.07
N GLU A 51 -6.50 -4.01 -8.43
CA GLU A 51 -6.02 -3.51 -9.72
C GLU A 51 -4.49 -3.40 -9.83
N SER A 52 -3.75 -3.44 -8.71
CA SER A 52 -2.30 -3.26 -8.70
C SER A 52 -1.54 -4.59 -8.69
N ASP A 53 -0.46 -4.75 -9.46
CA ASP A 53 0.46 -5.89 -9.32
C ASP A 53 1.43 -5.71 -8.14
N VAL A 54 1.77 -4.45 -7.84
CA VAL A 54 2.64 -4.05 -6.74
C VAL A 54 1.92 -3.01 -5.88
N VAL A 55 1.73 -3.31 -4.61
CA VAL A 55 1.10 -2.43 -3.62
C VAL A 55 2.17 -1.93 -2.66
N ILE A 56 2.34 -0.61 -2.57
CA ILE A 56 3.24 0.02 -1.60
C ILE A 56 2.41 0.71 -0.52
N THR A 57 2.66 0.42 0.77
CA THR A 57 1.97 1.01 1.91
C THR A 57 2.88 1.87 2.78
N MET A 58 2.34 2.99 3.26
CA MET A 58 2.96 3.88 4.25
C MET A 58 1.88 4.42 5.19
N LEU A 59 1.61 3.67 6.26
CA LEU A 59 0.49 3.88 7.19
C LEU A 59 0.98 4.32 8.58
N SER A 60 0.04 4.69 9.46
CA SER A 60 0.34 5.42 10.70
C SER A 60 0.93 4.56 11.81
N ASP A 61 0.52 3.30 11.92
CA ASP A 61 0.80 2.44 13.06
C ASP A 61 0.46 0.97 12.75
N ASP A 62 0.82 0.09 13.69
CA ASP A 62 0.53 -1.34 13.68
C ASP A 62 -0.94 -1.69 13.40
N SER A 63 -1.90 -0.94 13.97
CA SER A 63 -3.32 -1.23 13.73
C SER A 63 -3.68 -0.92 12.29
N ALA A 64 -3.29 0.25 11.80
CA ALA A 64 -3.58 0.67 10.44
C ALA A 64 -3.02 -0.31 9.39
N VAL A 65 -1.79 -0.81 9.60
CA VAL A 65 -1.20 -1.81 8.68
C VAL A 65 -1.93 -3.15 8.78
N ARG A 66 -2.15 -3.67 9.99
CA ARG A 66 -2.84 -4.95 10.19
C ARG A 66 -4.25 -4.94 9.59
N ASP A 67 -5.02 -3.90 9.89
CA ASP A 67 -6.41 -3.78 9.43
C ASP A 67 -6.45 -3.69 7.90
N PHE A 68 -5.52 -2.93 7.31
CA PHE A 68 -5.38 -2.85 5.86
C PHE A 68 -5.04 -4.22 5.26
N VAL A 69 -3.91 -4.82 5.64
CA VAL A 69 -3.40 -6.06 5.03
C VAL A 69 -4.46 -7.16 5.10
N ARG A 70 -5.12 -7.32 6.25
CA ARG A 70 -6.19 -8.32 6.42
C ARG A 70 -7.43 -8.00 5.59
N SER A 71 -7.77 -6.73 5.43
CA SER A 71 -8.91 -6.34 4.59
C SER A 71 -8.69 -6.66 3.11
N VAL A 72 -7.44 -6.69 2.64
CA VAL A 72 -7.09 -6.93 1.23
C VAL A 72 -6.42 -8.26 0.96
N LEU A 73 -6.25 -9.11 1.96
CA LEU A 73 -5.49 -10.36 1.88
C LEU A 73 -5.89 -11.23 0.68
N ALA A 74 -7.20 -11.34 0.42
CA ALA A 74 -7.73 -12.10 -0.71
C ALA A 74 -7.31 -11.56 -2.10
N TYR A 75 -7.00 -10.27 -2.20
CA TYR A 75 -6.55 -9.65 -3.44
C TYR A 75 -5.05 -9.76 -3.64
N LEU A 76 -4.26 -10.05 -2.61
CA LEU A 76 -2.78 -10.03 -2.65
C LEU A 76 -2.15 -11.29 -3.26
N LYS A 77 -2.94 -12.30 -3.62
CA LYS A 77 -2.41 -13.54 -4.21
C LYS A 77 -1.71 -13.25 -5.54
N GLY A 78 -0.47 -13.70 -5.69
CA GLY A 78 0.35 -13.47 -6.89
C GLY A 78 0.84 -12.03 -7.08
N LYS A 79 0.69 -11.17 -6.07
CA LYS A 79 1.07 -9.75 -6.10
C LYS A 79 2.20 -9.47 -5.12
N ILE A 80 2.85 -8.31 -5.27
CA ILE A 80 3.89 -7.84 -4.36
C ILE A 80 3.31 -6.80 -3.40
N LEU A 81 3.43 -7.03 -2.10
CA LEU A 81 3.14 -6.04 -1.06
C LEU A 81 4.45 -5.54 -0.44
N VAL A 82 4.73 -4.25 -0.59
CA VAL A 82 5.85 -3.56 0.05
C VAL A 82 5.31 -2.66 1.16
N ASP A 83 5.47 -3.07 2.40
CA ASP A 83 5.15 -2.21 3.55
C ASP A 83 6.36 -1.39 3.98
N MET A 84 6.23 -0.08 3.90
CA MET A 84 7.25 0.89 4.31
C MET A 84 6.88 1.61 5.61
N SER A 85 5.79 1.18 6.26
CA SER A 85 5.32 1.75 7.51
C SER A 85 6.30 1.44 8.65
N THR A 86 6.38 2.32 9.65
CA THR A 86 7.14 2.03 10.87
C THR A 86 6.25 1.25 11.84
N ILE A 87 6.38 -0.07 11.83
CA ILE A 87 5.60 -1.00 12.68
C ILE A 87 6.49 -1.88 13.55
N SER A 88 5.88 -2.57 14.52
CA SER A 88 6.61 -3.54 15.35
C SER A 88 7.17 -4.70 14.50
N PRO A 89 8.41 -5.17 14.77
CA PRO A 89 8.99 -6.30 14.05
C PRO A 89 8.14 -7.59 14.14
N SER A 90 7.49 -7.82 15.28
CA SER A 90 6.59 -8.97 15.47
C SER A 90 5.38 -8.92 14.56
N LEU A 91 4.75 -7.75 14.40
CA LEU A 91 3.63 -7.60 13.47
C LEU A 91 4.08 -7.78 12.03
N SER A 92 5.22 -7.20 11.68
CA SER A 92 5.88 -7.36 10.39
C SER A 92 6.03 -8.83 9.97
N ILE A 93 6.61 -9.64 10.86
CA ILE A 93 6.82 -11.07 10.62
C ILE A 93 5.48 -11.79 10.49
N GLN A 94 4.55 -11.51 11.40
CA GLN A 94 3.23 -12.11 11.39
C GLN A 94 2.49 -11.85 10.07
N LEU A 95 2.43 -10.60 9.62
CA LEU A 95 1.76 -10.25 8.36
C LEU A 95 2.47 -10.88 7.17
N ALA A 96 3.80 -10.94 7.19
CA ALA A 96 4.55 -11.62 6.13
C ALA A 96 4.20 -13.11 6.03
N GLU A 97 3.97 -13.79 7.15
CA GLU A 97 3.49 -15.18 7.19
C GLU A 97 2.06 -15.31 6.67
N GLU A 98 1.14 -14.44 7.12
CA GLU A 98 -0.26 -14.41 6.64
C GLU A 98 -0.32 -14.25 5.11
N VAL A 99 0.53 -13.38 4.55
CA VAL A 99 0.57 -13.11 3.11
C VAL A 99 1.31 -14.21 2.33
N ARG A 100 2.40 -14.78 2.86
CA ARG A 100 3.12 -15.90 2.23
C ARG A 100 2.27 -17.18 2.15
N GLY A 101 1.36 -17.38 3.10
CA GLY A 101 0.42 -18.50 3.09
C GLY A 101 -0.52 -18.54 1.88
N LEU A 102 -0.48 -17.55 0.99
CA LEU A 102 -1.34 -17.45 -0.20
C LEU A 102 -0.79 -18.18 -1.46
N GLU A 103 0.44 -18.72 -1.40
CA GLU A 103 1.22 -19.36 -2.48
C GLU A 103 1.44 -18.53 -3.77
N GLU A 104 2.69 -18.60 -4.25
CA GLU A 104 3.38 -17.83 -5.31
C GLU A 104 3.61 -16.31 -5.04
N LEU A 105 4.72 -16.07 -4.32
CA LEU A 105 5.62 -14.91 -4.35
C LEU A 105 5.06 -13.54 -3.91
N CYS A 106 4.71 -13.43 -2.63
CA CYS A 106 4.62 -12.13 -1.96
C CYS A 106 5.90 -11.85 -1.14
N THR A 107 6.77 -10.97 -1.64
CA THR A 107 7.96 -10.51 -0.93
C THR A 107 7.60 -9.27 -0.12
N MET A 108 7.45 -9.44 1.19
CA MET A 108 7.38 -8.32 2.14
C MET A 108 8.82 -7.88 2.45
N LEU A 109 9.28 -6.79 1.83
CA LEU A 109 10.54 -6.16 2.20
C LEU A 109 10.30 -5.28 3.42
N LEU A 110 10.99 -5.59 4.53
CA LEU A 110 10.96 -4.84 5.77
C LEU A 110 12.38 -4.41 6.13
N SER A 111 12.48 -3.18 6.63
CA SER A 111 13.65 -2.59 7.28
C SER A 111 14.00 -3.29 8.60
#